data_AF-A0A970BEV4-F1
#
_entry.id   AF-A0A970BEV4-F1
#
_cell.length_a   1.000
_cell.length_b   1.000
_cell.length_c   1.000
_cell.angle_alpha   90.00
_cell.angle_beta   90.00
_cell.angle_gamma   90.00
#
_symmetry.space_group_name_H-M   'P 1'
#
loop_
_entity.id
_entity.type
_entity.pdbx_description
1 polymer ?
#
loop_
_entity_poly.entity_id
_entity_poly.type
_entity_poly.pdbx_seq_one_letter_code
_entity_poly.pdbx_strand_id
1 'polypeptide(L)'
;MLLVSLFDALFNVYNWLLVARFLLSWVPNVDYYHPVVKFLHKATDPVVRLFRGIIPPYGNIDFSPIILFLVLRLVYPLLRGLLIQLVMMF
;
A
#
# COMPACT_ATOMS: atom_id res chain seq x y z
N MET A 1 -2.52 -23.38 6.04
CA MET A 1 -1.17 -22.78 5.89
C MET A 1 -0.97 -22.02 4.57
N LEU A 2 -1.23 -22.62 3.40
CA LEU A 2 -1.09 -21.93 2.10
C LEU A 2 -1.85 -20.60 2.00
N LEU A 3 -3.09 -20.54 2.52
CA LEU A 3 -3.91 -19.32 2.51
C LEU A 3 -3.24 -18.15 3.27
N VAL A 4 -2.64 -18.45 4.42
CA VAL A 4 -1.93 -17.46 5.24
C VAL A 4 -0.69 -16.97 4.49
N SER A 5 0.06 -17.87 3.86
CA SER A 5 1.24 -17.50 3.06
C SER A 5 0.88 -16.63 1.85
N LEU A 6 -0.26 -16.91 1.18
CA LEU A 6 -0.74 -16.08 0.08
C LEU A 6 -1.15 -14.68 0.57
N PHE A 7 -1.87 -14.61 1.71
CA PHE A 7 -2.24 -13.34 2.33
C PHE A 7 -1.00 -12.51 2.69
N ASP A 8 -0.01 -13.14 3.34
CA ASP A 8 1.26 -12.52 3.71
C ASP A 8 2.00 -12.00 2.45
N ALA A 9 2.02 -12.78 1.37
CA ALA A 9 2.64 -12.40 0.10
C ALA A 9 1.94 -11.19 -0.55
N LEU A 10 0.61 -11.21 -0.66
CA LEU A 10 -0.16 -10.11 -1.25
C LEU A 10 0.01 -8.82 -0.45
N PHE A 11 -0.02 -8.92 0.88
CA PHE A 11 0.21 -7.79 1.76
C PHE A 11 1.62 -7.19 1.59
N ASN A 12 2.65 -8.04 1.46
CA ASN A 12 4.02 -7.60 1.20
C ASN A 12 4.14 -6.93 -0.17
N VAL A 13 3.55 -7.49 -1.23
CA VAL A 13 3.55 -6.85 -2.56
C VAL A 13 2.90 -5.48 -2.49
N TYR A 14 1.75 -5.36 -1.81
CA TYR A 14 1.06 -4.07 -1.67
C TYR A 14 1.91 -3.03 -0.94
N ASN A 15 2.61 -3.41 0.13
CA ASN A 15 3.54 -2.51 0.82
C ASN A 15 4.67 -2.02 -0.10
N TRP A 16 5.24 -2.91 -0.91
CA TRP A 16 6.25 -2.50 -1.89
C TRP A 16 5.70 -1.54 -2.94
N LEU A 17 4.43 -1.70 -3.36
CA LEU A 17 3.77 -0.73 -4.23
C LEU A 17 3.63 0.65 -3.54
N LEU A 18 3.28 0.69 -2.25
CA LEU A 18 3.20 1.96 -1.52
C LEU A 18 4.56 2.65 -1.39
N VAL A 19 5.62 1.88 -1.11
CA VAL A 19 6.99 2.40 -1.05
C VAL A 19 7.41 2.92 -2.43
N ALA A 20 7.23 2.12 -3.48
CA ALA A 20 7.55 2.53 -4.84
C ALA A 20 6.81 3.81 -5.24
N ARG A 21 5.53 3.94 -4.88
CA ARG A 21 4.72 5.14 -5.16
C ARG A 21 5.21 6.35 -4.39
N PHE A 22 5.54 6.19 -3.12
CA PHE A 22 6.08 7.26 -2.30
C PHE A 22 7.40 7.78 -2.89
N LEU A 23 8.33 6.87 -3.23
CA LEU A 23 9.58 7.22 -3.88
C LEU A 23 9.36 7.88 -5.24
N LEU A 24 8.41 7.38 -6.04
CA LEU A 24 8.08 7.96 -7.34
C LEU A 24 7.55 9.39 -7.21
N SER A 25 6.83 9.72 -6.13
CA SER A 25 6.35 11.08 -5.89
C SER A 25 7.48 12.09 -5.64
N TRP A 26 8.68 11.62 -5.32
CA TRP A 26 9.87 12.47 -5.15
C TRP A 26 10.65 12.66 -6.44
N VAL A 27 10.40 11.84 -7.45
CA VAL A 27 11.10 11.93 -8.73
C VAL A 27 10.53 13.12 -9.53
N PRO A 28 11.36 14.10 -9.92
CA PRO A 28 10.90 15.20 -10.75
C PRO A 28 10.60 14.71 -12.18
N ASN A 29 9.59 15.31 -12.83
CA ASN A 29 9.23 15.05 -14.23
C ASN A 29 8.89 13.57 -14.55
N VAL A 30 8.23 12.86 -13.62
CA VAL A 30 7.73 11.49 -13.88
C VAL A 30 6.73 11.47 -15.03
N ASP A 31 6.93 10.55 -15.98
CA ASP A 31 5.92 10.25 -17.00
C ASP A 31 4.82 9.34 -16.43
N TYR A 32 3.69 9.97 -16.08
CA TYR A 32 2.51 9.27 -15.56
C TYR A 32 1.76 8.43 -16.61
N TYR A 33 2.08 8.56 -17.90
CA TYR A 33 1.52 7.72 -18.97
C TYR A 33 2.27 6.39 -19.11
N HIS A 34 3.48 6.27 -18.54
CA HIS A 34 4.25 5.04 -18.56
C HIS A 34 3.43 3.88 -17.93
N PRO A 35 3.33 2.70 -18.59
CA PRO A 35 2.44 1.63 -18.15
C PRO A 35 2.65 1.17 -16.70
N VAL A 36 3.91 1.13 -16.25
CA VAL A 36 4.27 0.75 -14.86
C VAL A 36 3.78 1.77 -13.85
N VAL A 37 3.93 3.08 -14.15
CA VAL A 37 3.46 4.16 -13.27
C VAL A 37 1.93 4.15 -13.21
N LYS A 38 1.28 4.01 -14.37
CA LYS A 38 -0.17 3.90 -14.46
C LYS A 38 -0.71 2.69 -13.69
N PHE A 39 -0.05 1.54 -13.79
CA PHE A 39 -0.39 0.35 -13.00
C PHE A 39 -0.25 0.62 -11.50
N LEU A 40 0.88 1.20 -11.08
CA LEU A 40 1.15 1.53 -9.68
C LEU A 40 0.06 2.40 -9.07
N HIS A 41 -0.32 3.49 -9.77
CA HIS A 41 -1.39 4.37 -9.34
C HIS A 41 -2.75 3.66 -9.35
N LYS A 42 -3.10 2.92 -10.40
CA LYS A 42 -4.36 2.17 -10.46
C LYS A 42 -4.51 1.16 -9.33
N ALA A 43 -3.45 0.43 -9.01
CA ALA A 43 -3.46 -0.61 -7.98
C ALA A 43 -3.58 -0.04 -6.56
N THR A 44 -2.96 1.12 -6.31
CA THR A 44 -2.87 1.70 -4.95
C THR A 44 -3.86 2.83 -4.69
N ASP A 45 -4.29 3.56 -5.73
CA ASP A 45 -5.13 4.76 -5.58
C ASP A 45 -6.44 4.52 -4.81
N PRO A 46 -7.23 3.46 -5.03
CA PRO A 46 -8.51 3.30 -4.34
C PRO A 46 -8.40 3.45 -2.82
N VAL A 47 -7.32 2.95 -2.23
CA VAL A 47 -7.07 3.03 -0.79
C VAL A 47 -6.26 4.28 -0.44
N VAL A 48 -5.22 4.62 -1.20
CA VAL A 48 -4.38 5.80 -0.94
C VAL A 48 -5.20 7.09 -0.98
N ARG A 49 -6.20 7.19 -1.86
CA ARG A 49 -7.09 8.35 -1.99
C ARG A 49 -7.81 8.71 -0.70
N LEU A 50 -8.10 7.72 0.16
CA LEU A 50 -8.74 7.94 1.46
C LEU A 50 -7.84 8.70 2.45
N PHE A 51 -6.53 8.69 2.22
CA PHE A 51 -5.53 9.35 3.05
C PHE A 51 -5.01 10.66 2.43
N ARG A 52 -5.59 11.11 1.31
CA ARG A 52 -5.24 12.39 0.68
C ARG A 52 -5.70 13.57 1.54
N GLY A 53 -4.81 14.56 1.69
CA GLY A 53 -5.10 15.79 2.43
C GLY A 53 -4.97 15.70 3.95
N ILE A 54 -4.61 14.53 4.51
CA ILE A 54 -4.32 14.40 5.96
C ILE A 54 -3.10 15.23 6.34
N ILE A 55 -2.03 15.14 5.54
CA ILE A 55 -0.83 15.96 5.68
C ILE A 55 -0.91 17.06 4.61
N PRO A 56 -0.72 18.35 4.98
CA PRO A 56 -0.63 19.43 4.01
C PRO A 56 0.42 19.13 2.94
N PRO A 57 0.17 19.45 1.66
CA PRO A 57 1.12 19.17 0.59
C PRO A 57 2.44 19.92 0.82
N TYR A 58 3.56 19.22 0.68
CA TYR A 58 4.90 19.81 0.68
C TYR A 58 5.53 19.57 -0.71
N GLY A 59 5.52 20.62 -1.54
CA GLY A 59 5.89 20.49 -2.95
C GLY A 59 4.99 19.49 -3.69
N ASN A 60 5.60 18.63 -4.50
CA ASN A 60 4.89 17.59 -5.27
C ASN A 60 4.86 16.22 -4.58
N ILE A 61 5.22 16.15 -3.29
CA ILE A 61 5.34 14.89 -2.56
C ILE A 61 3.95 14.41 -2.10
N ASP A 62 3.60 13.17 -2.46
CA ASP A 62 2.40 12.49 -1.98
C ASP A 62 2.75 11.69 -0.72
N PHE A 63 2.39 12.20 0.46
CA PHE A 63 2.57 11.49 1.73
C PHE A 63 1.47 10.48 2.03
N SER A 64 0.37 10.44 1.27
CA SER A 64 -0.72 9.50 1.54
C SER A 64 -0.30 8.02 1.50
N PRO A 65 0.60 7.56 0.60
CA PRO A 65 1.12 6.19 0.60
C PRO A 65 1.86 5.82 1.89
N ILE A 66 2.65 6.73 2.47
CA ILE A 66 3.39 6.44 3.71
C ILE A 66 2.46 6.38 4.92
N ILE A 67 1.44 7.23 4.97
CA ILE A 67 0.40 7.16 6.02
C ILE A 67 -0.32 5.81 5.93
N LEU A 68 -0.74 5.41 4.72
CA LEU A 68 -1.38 4.12 4.52
C LEU A 68 -0.44 2.96 4.89
N PHE A 69 0.84 3.02 4.54
CA PHE A 69 1.82 2.02 4.94
C PHE A 69 1.90 1.85 6.47
N LEU A 70 1.92 2.95 7.21
CA LEU A 70 1.94 2.92 8.68
C LEU A 70 0.65 2.30 9.25
N VAL A 71 -0.52 2.69 8.72
CA VAL A 71 -1.81 2.10 9.10
C VAL A 71 -1.82 0.59 8.84
N LEU A 72 -1.36 0.16 7.67
CA LEU A 72 -1.29 -1.25 7.32
C LEU A 72 -0.34 -2.02 8.25
N ARG A 73 0.79 -1.42 8.68
CA ARG A 73 1.69 -2.06 9.64
C ARG A 73 1.05 -2.32 11.00
N LEU A 74 0.13 -1.47 11.42
CA LEU A 74 -0.62 -1.66 12.66
C LEU A 74 -1.77 -2.68 12.50
N VAL A 75 -2.47 -2.65 11.37
CA VAL A 75 -3.67 -3.47 11.14
C VAL A 75 -3.33 -4.91 10.73
N TYR A 76 -2.23 -5.12 10.02
CA TYR A 76 -1.82 -6.43 9.52
C TYR A 76 -1.69 -7.55 10.56
N PRO A 77 -0.97 -7.37 11.69
CA PRO A 77 -0.84 -8.45 12.66
C PRO A 77 -2.20 -8.89 13.22
N LEU A 78 -3.16 -7.96 13.35
CA LEU A 78 -4.53 -8.27 13.77
C LEU A 78 -5.25 -9.12 12.72
N LEU A 79 -5.27 -8.66 11.46
CA LEU A 79 -5.91 -9.40 10.36
C LEU A 79 -5.30 -10.78 10.15
N ARG A 80 -3.97 -10.87 10.21
CA ARG A 80 -3.24 -12.13 10.07
C ARG A 80 -3.57 -13.09 11.22
N GLY A 81 -3.63 -12.59 12.45
CA GLY A 81 -4.01 -13.38 13.63
C GLY A 81 -5.42 -13.95 13.50
N LEU A 82 -6.39 -13.12 13.10
CA LEU A 82 -7.76 -13.54 12.86
C LEU A 82 -7.85 -14.59 11.73
N LEU A 83 -7.16 -14.38 10.62
CA LEU A 83 -7.11 -15.34 9.51
C LEU A 83 -6.57 -16.70 9.97
N ILE A 84 -5.49 -16.69 10.76
CA ILE A 84 -4.89 -17.90 11.31
C ILE A 84 -5.88 -18.63 12.23
N GLN A 85 -6.58 -17.92 13.12
CA GLN A 85 -7.60 -18.50 13.99
C GLN A 85 -8.71 -19.16 13.17
N LEU A 86 -9.26 -18.45 12.18
CA LEU A 86 -10.30 -18.99 11.31
C LEU A 86 -9.84 -20.22 10.54
N VAL A 87 -8.63 -20.21 9.99
CA VAL A 87 -8.07 -21.35 9.26
C VAL A 87 -7.83 -22.55 10.16
N MET A 88 -7.51 -22.34 11.44
CA MET A 88 -7.31 -23.43 12.41
C MET A 88 -8.62 -23.99 12.99
N MET A 89 -9.76 -23.29 12.80
CA MET A 89 -11.08 -23.78 13.24
C MET A 89 -11.68 -24.85 12.32
N PHE A 90 -11.13 -25.02 11.11
CA PHE A 90 -11.53 -26.01 10.11
C PHE A 90 -10.42 -27.05 9.93
#